data_AF-A0A0Q4FGD8-F1
#
_entry.id   AF-A0A0Q4FGD8-F1
#
_cell.length_a   1.000
_cell.length_b   1.000
_cell.length_c   1.000
_cell.angle_alpha   90.00
_cell.angle_beta   90.00
_cell.angle_gamma   90.00
#
_symmetry.space_group_name_H-M   'P 1'
#
loop_
_entity.id
_entity.type
_entity.pdbx_description
1 polymer ?
#
loop_
_entity_poly.entity_id
_entity_poly.type
_entity_poly.pdbx_seq_one_letter_code
_entity_poly.pdbx_strand_id
1 'polypeptide(L)'
;MTMTASGSTPVAPGRLGEAIDPGELLKYLTGLGEWVDRQRKELDRLGAAALASQEPDSYTSDIVLAETLWEATRKRRESLESVWDSGRVDTVARQKMSQLIWGRLDSGGGAELVSLVEAVRLADALVSQLTTRLSLDPRAAGTTARIVGLRAELERSRDLAASDPDSAQRVSTLRNRLETLAEKAGRGADVTGPLGQLVQDSAHLERDLIVASSQKRDLARDARKAADDAAAAERREPVLRALADRCRREIVDPPRLAIPDVSKLGPVPQTRAALDAWTARLALVNRAFEAVEDAYAGQLRERAELRYRLSGYHAKAESSGRSASPTVAAGYIEAKEAVDTTPCDLRLARFYVEQYQFLTRDLPPASSPRQGQEGRYTS
;
A
#
# COMPACT_ATOMS: atom_id res chain seq x y z
N MET A 1 -19.14 28.84 2.71
CA MET A 1 -19.81 28.16 1.58
C MET A 1 -20.68 27.07 2.19
N THR A 2 -21.95 27.38 2.38
CA THR A 2 -22.92 26.52 3.06
C THR A 2 -23.28 25.37 2.12
N MET A 3 -22.98 24.13 2.51
CA MET A 3 -23.47 22.95 1.82
C MET A 3 -25.00 22.99 1.83
N THR A 4 -25.61 23.23 0.68
CA THR A 4 -27.06 23.12 0.49
C THR A 4 -27.46 21.67 0.74
N ALA A 5 -28.24 21.44 1.79
CA ALA A 5 -28.79 20.14 2.13
C ALA A 5 -29.48 19.52 0.91
N SER A 6 -29.03 18.33 0.51
CA SER A 6 -29.68 17.53 -0.53
C SER A 6 -31.07 17.14 -0.05
N GLY A 7 -32.09 17.88 -0.50
CA GLY A 7 -33.49 17.55 -0.22
C GLY A 7 -33.82 16.17 -0.82
N SER A 8 -34.36 15.28 -0.01
CA SER A 8 -34.63 13.89 -0.39
C SER A 8 -35.73 13.77 -1.45
N THR A 9 -35.64 12.73 -2.27
CA THR A 9 -36.72 12.25 -3.14
C THR A 9 -37.98 11.95 -2.32
N PRO A 10 -39.18 12.42 -2.71
CA PRO A 10 -40.40 12.16 -1.95
C PRO A 10 -40.74 10.66 -1.96
N VAL A 11 -41.08 10.13 -0.78
CA VAL A 11 -41.44 8.71 -0.61
C VAL A 11 -42.94 8.54 -0.85
N ALA A 12 -43.30 7.76 -1.86
CA ALA A 12 -44.69 7.50 -2.22
C ALA A 12 -45.43 6.69 -1.12
N PRO A 13 -46.64 7.11 -0.72
CA PRO A 13 -47.42 6.41 0.30
C PRO A 13 -48.30 5.29 -0.29
N GLY A 14 -48.67 4.34 0.57
CA GLY A 14 -49.61 3.24 0.28
C GLY A 14 -49.30 2.38 -0.95
N ARG A 15 -50.32 1.72 -1.49
CA ARG A 15 -50.26 0.88 -2.71
C ARG A 15 -51.39 1.20 -3.68
N LEU A 16 -51.25 0.78 -4.93
CA LEU A 16 -52.24 0.99 -5.99
C LEU A 16 -53.65 0.51 -5.58
N GLY A 17 -54.63 1.41 -5.65
CA GLY A 17 -56.04 1.12 -5.34
C GLY A 17 -56.40 1.18 -3.84
N GLU A 18 -55.43 1.48 -2.98
CA GLU A 18 -55.65 1.66 -1.54
C GLU A 18 -56.15 3.07 -1.20
N ALA A 19 -57.03 3.18 -0.19
CA ALA A 19 -57.43 4.45 0.38
C ALA A 19 -56.38 4.93 1.39
N ILE A 20 -55.33 5.58 0.89
CA ILE A 20 -54.16 6.05 1.65
C ILE A 20 -54.59 7.01 2.76
N ASP A 21 -53.90 6.98 3.92
CA ASP A 21 -54.17 7.91 5.02
C ASP A 21 -54.03 9.39 4.57
N PRO A 22 -54.96 10.29 4.94
CA PRO A 22 -54.88 11.70 4.57
C PRO A 22 -53.60 12.40 5.04
N GLY A 23 -53.06 12.07 6.20
CA GLY A 23 -51.81 12.65 6.70
C GLY A 23 -50.61 12.25 5.85
N GLU A 24 -50.56 10.99 5.42
CA GLU A 24 -49.53 10.50 4.50
C GLU A 24 -49.64 11.13 3.09
N LEU A 25 -50.86 11.31 2.58
CA LEU A 25 -51.10 12.01 1.31
C LEU A 25 -50.66 13.46 1.37
N LEU A 26 -51.02 14.19 2.43
CA LEU A 26 -50.59 15.58 2.61
C LEU A 26 -49.06 15.70 2.64
N LYS A 27 -48.40 14.82 3.41
CA LYS A 27 -46.93 14.78 3.49
C LYS A 27 -46.30 14.52 2.12
N TYR A 28 -46.86 13.59 1.35
CA TYR A 28 -46.37 13.28 0.01
C TYR A 28 -46.57 14.44 -0.96
N LEU A 29 -47.74 15.10 -0.96
CA LEU A 29 -48.01 16.26 -1.81
C LEU A 29 -47.06 17.42 -1.52
N THR A 30 -46.84 17.74 -0.24
CA THR A 30 -45.87 18.77 0.17
C THR A 30 -44.47 18.43 -0.33
N GLY A 31 -44.00 17.21 -0.08
CA GLY A 31 -42.67 16.77 -0.51
C GLY A 31 -42.52 16.70 -2.03
N LEU A 32 -43.57 16.30 -2.75
CA LEU A 32 -43.61 16.31 -4.22
C LEU A 32 -43.55 17.75 -4.75
N GLY A 33 -44.21 18.69 -4.08
CA GLY A 33 -44.18 20.09 -4.49
C GLY A 33 -42.79 20.71 -4.35
N GLU A 34 -42.16 20.54 -3.20
CA GLU A 34 -40.78 20.97 -2.96
C GLU A 34 -39.80 20.32 -3.94
N TRP A 35 -40.03 19.05 -4.28
CA TRP A 35 -39.22 18.33 -5.26
C TRP A 35 -39.36 18.94 -6.66
N VAL A 36 -40.59 19.22 -7.14
CA VAL A 36 -40.83 19.81 -8.48
C VAL A 36 -40.12 21.17 -8.60
N ASP A 37 -40.23 22.02 -7.59
CA ASP A 37 -39.64 23.37 -7.60
C ASP A 37 -38.11 23.32 -7.56
N ARG A 38 -37.55 22.39 -6.78
CA ARG A 38 -36.10 22.15 -6.74
C ARG A 38 -35.59 21.63 -8.07
N GLN A 39 -36.28 20.63 -8.63
CA GLN A 39 -35.88 20.02 -9.90
C GLN A 39 -35.89 21.03 -11.05
N ARG A 40 -36.85 21.96 -11.08
CA ARG A 40 -36.84 23.05 -12.07
C ARG A 40 -35.55 23.87 -12.02
N LYS A 41 -35.15 24.31 -10.82
CA LYS A 41 -33.94 25.12 -10.64
C LYS A 41 -32.68 24.39 -11.07
N GLU A 42 -32.61 23.08 -10.81
CA GLU A 42 -31.46 22.26 -11.20
C GLU A 42 -31.44 22.02 -12.71
N LEU A 43 -32.58 21.75 -13.35
CA LEU A 43 -32.69 21.63 -14.80
C LEU A 43 -32.34 22.93 -15.53
N ASP A 44 -32.78 24.09 -15.04
CA ASP A 44 -32.40 25.39 -15.60
C ASP A 44 -30.88 25.61 -15.53
N ARG A 45 -30.26 25.26 -14.41
CA ARG A 45 -28.80 25.32 -14.21
C ARG A 45 -28.07 24.37 -15.15
N LEU A 46 -28.53 23.12 -15.27
CA LEU A 46 -27.93 22.10 -16.13
C LEU A 46 -28.10 22.44 -17.62
N GLY A 47 -29.26 22.97 -18.01
CA GLY A 47 -29.53 23.46 -19.37
C GLY A 47 -28.59 24.59 -19.76
N ALA A 48 -28.41 25.59 -18.89
CA ALA A 48 -27.44 26.66 -19.12
C ALA A 48 -26.00 26.14 -19.21
N ALA A 49 -25.62 25.19 -18.36
CA ALA A 49 -24.29 24.58 -18.37
C ALA A 49 -24.03 23.75 -19.64
N ALA A 50 -25.02 23.00 -20.11
CA ALA A 50 -24.92 22.21 -21.34
C ALA A 50 -24.88 23.07 -22.60
N LEU A 51 -25.66 24.15 -22.66
CA LEU A 51 -25.57 25.13 -23.75
C LEU A 51 -24.20 25.82 -23.82
N ALA A 52 -23.57 26.02 -22.66
CA ALA A 52 -22.22 26.57 -22.57
C ALA A 52 -21.11 25.53 -22.84
N SER A 53 -21.46 24.25 -22.99
CA SER A 53 -20.49 23.18 -23.29
C SER A 53 -20.05 23.19 -24.76
N GLN A 54 -18.93 22.56 -25.08
CA GLN A 54 -18.43 22.46 -26.46
C GLN A 54 -19.18 21.41 -27.30
N GLU A 55 -19.87 20.47 -26.66
CA GLU A 55 -20.69 19.44 -27.32
C GLU A 55 -22.15 19.49 -26.80
N PRO A 56 -22.91 20.57 -27.03
CA PRO A 56 -24.29 20.69 -26.55
C PRO A 56 -25.16 19.50 -26.98
N ASP A 57 -24.93 18.98 -28.17
CA ASP A 57 -25.65 17.84 -28.74
C ASP A 57 -25.49 16.56 -27.90
N SER A 58 -24.36 16.39 -27.20
CA SER A 58 -24.07 15.21 -26.38
C SER A 58 -24.90 15.13 -25.09
N TYR A 59 -25.48 16.26 -24.66
CA TYR A 59 -26.33 16.38 -23.47
C TYR A 59 -27.79 16.64 -23.80
N THR A 60 -28.08 17.03 -25.05
CA THR A 60 -29.41 17.47 -25.48
C THR A 60 -30.47 16.39 -25.25
N SER A 61 -30.20 15.14 -25.63
CA SER A 61 -31.14 14.03 -25.43
C SER A 61 -31.49 13.80 -23.96
N ASP A 62 -30.49 13.81 -23.08
CA ASP A 62 -30.66 13.55 -21.65
C ASP A 62 -31.40 14.72 -20.96
N ILE A 63 -31.12 15.96 -21.37
CA ILE A 63 -31.80 17.18 -20.86
C ILE A 63 -33.25 17.19 -21.31
N VAL A 64 -33.53 16.91 -22.58
CA VAL A 64 -34.90 16.85 -23.12
C VAL A 64 -35.70 15.76 -22.41
N LEU A 65 -35.09 14.61 -22.15
CA LEU A 65 -35.74 13.53 -21.38
C LEU A 65 -36.04 13.98 -19.94
N ALA A 66 -35.09 14.60 -19.26
CA ALA A 66 -35.27 15.08 -17.89
C ALA A 66 -36.35 16.18 -17.78
N GLU A 67 -36.38 17.14 -18.71
CA GLU A 67 -37.43 18.16 -18.84
C GLU A 67 -38.81 17.52 -19.11
N THR A 68 -38.87 16.51 -19.98
CA THR A 68 -40.11 15.80 -20.29
C THR A 68 -40.68 15.09 -19.05
N LEU A 69 -39.82 14.43 -18.26
CA LEU A 69 -40.21 13.76 -17.02
C LEU A 69 -40.63 14.73 -15.93
N TRP A 70 -39.92 15.85 -15.81
CA TRP A 70 -40.27 16.93 -14.89
C TRP A 70 -41.65 17.51 -15.22
N GLU A 71 -41.93 17.80 -16.48
CA GLU A 71 -43.21 18.34 -16.92
C GLU A 71 -44.36 17.34 -16.74
N ALA A 72 -44.13 16.05 -17.04
CA ALA A 72 -45.11 15.00 -16.79
C ALA A 72 -45.43 14.84 -15.29
N THR A 73 -44.39 14.94 -14.44
CA THR A 73 -44.52 14.91 -12.97
C THR A 73 -45.29 16.12 -12.45
N ARG A 74 -45.00 17.32 -12.97
CA ARG A 74 -45.70 18.57 -12.63
C ARG A 74 -47.19 18.49 -12.96
N LYS A 75 -47.55 18.06 -14.17
CA LYS A 75 -48.96 17.87 -14.57
C LYS A 75 -49.68 16.83 -13.70
N ARG A 76 -48.99 15.74 -13.34
CA ARG A 76 -49.57 14.74 -12.44
C ARG A 76 -49.77 15.27 -11.02
N ARG A 77 -48.85 16.11 -10.52
CA ARG A 77 -49.02 16.84 -9.25
C ARG A 77 -50.25 17.74 -9.28
N GLU A 78 -50.42 18.54 -10.34
CA GLU A 78 -51.61 19.40 -10.51
C GLU A 78 -52.92 18.57 -10.50
N SER A 79 -52.89 17.39 -11.13
CA SER A 79 -54.02 16.44 -11.10
C SER A 79 -54.29 15.89 -9.70
N LEU A 80 -53.24 15.61 -8.92
CA LEU A 80 -53.37 15.17 -7.53
C LEU A 80 -53.90 16.28 -6.62
N GLU A 81 -53.42 17.51 -6.79
CA GLU A 81 -53.89 18.69 -6.05
C GLU A 81 -55.37 18.98 -6.35
N SER A 82 -55.80 18.82 -7.60
CA SER A 82 -57.22 18.93 -7.97
C SER A 82 -58.12 17.88 -7.30
N VAL A 83 -57.63 16.66 -7.06
CA VAL A 83 -58.39 15.61 -6.34
C VAL A 83 -58.36 15.84 -4.82
N TRP A 84 -57.33 16.51 -4.32
CA TRP A 84 -57.11 16.77 -2.89
C TRP A 84 -57.99 17.89 -2.30
N ASP A 85 -58.67 18.68 -3.16
CA ASP A 85 -59.19 19.99 -2.80
C ASP A 85 -60.09 19.98 -1.53
N SER A 86 -59.60 20.67 -0.49
CA SER A 86 -60.13 20.88 0.88
C SER A 86 -59.84 19.85 1.99
N GLY A 87 -59.06 18.78 1.78
CA GLY A 87 -58.68 17.85 2.86
C GLY A 87 -59.82 16.96 3.39
N ARG A 88 -61.03 17.09 2.82
CA ARG A 88 -62.15 16.13 2.99
C ARG A 88 -62.12 15.09 1.87
N VAL A 89 -60.99 14.41 1.75
CA VAL A 89 -60.81 13.40 0.71
C VAL A 89 -61.46 12.12 1.21
N ASP A 90 -62.64 11.81 0.65
CA ASP A 90 -63.34 10.57 0.96
C ASP A 90 -62.55 9.34 0.48
N THR A 91 -62.99 8.14 0.85
CA THR A 91 -62.30 6.90 0.48
C THR A 91 -62.11 6.76 -1.03
N VAL A 92 -63.08 7.22 -1.84
CA VAL A 92 -63.04 7.11 -3.31
C VAL A 92 -61.98 8.05 -3.88
N ALA A 93 -61.92 9.30 -3.41
CA ALA A 93 -60.92 10.25 -3.85
C ALA A 93 -59.50 9.84 -3.40
N ARG A 94 -59.34 9.23 -2.22
CA ARG A 94 -58.02 8.69 -1.77
C ARG A 94 -57.57 7.50 -2.62
N GLN A 95 -58.50 6.62 -3.02
CA GLN A 95 -58.21 5.54 -3.98
C GLN A 95 -57.84 6.10 -5.36
N LYS A 96 -58.53 7.14 -5.83
CA LYS A 96 -58.20 7.83 -7.08
C LYS A 96 -56.81 8.47 -7.02
N MET A 97 -56.44 9.06 -5.89
CA MET A 97 -55.08 9.59 -5.69
C MET A 97 -54.03 8.49 -5.70
N SER A 98 -54.29 7.35 -5.04
CA SER A 98 -53.42 6.17 -5.13
C SER A 98 -53.23 5.72 -6.59
N GLN A 99 -54.30 5.70 -7.39
CA GLN A 99 -54.22 5.40 -8.82
C GLN A 99 -53.39 6.43 -9.59
N LEU A 100 -53.46 7.71 -9.24
CA LEU A 100 -52.65 8.75 -9.87
C LEU A 100 -51.16 8.68 -9.46
N ILE A 101 -50.84 8.25 -8.25
CA ILE A 101 -49.46 8.06 -7.77
C ILE A 101 -48.82 6.83 -8.42
N TRP A 102 -49.53 5.70 -8.43
CA TRP A 102 -48.99 4.42 -8.89
C TRP A 102 -49.28 4.14 -10.37
N GLY A 103 -50.19 4.89 -10.98
CA GLY A 103 -50.56 4.76 -12.38
C GLY A 103 -49.59 5.46 -13.32
N ARG A 104 -49.60 5.02 -14.57
CA ARG A 104 -48.71 5.49 -15.64
C ARG A 104 -48.95 6.96 -15.94
N LEU A 105 -47.87 7.68 -16.26
CA LEU A 105 -47.93 9.05 -16.74
C LEU A 105 -48.42 9.09 -18.18
N ASP A 106 -49.11 10.17 -18.54
CA ASP A 106 -49.48 10.47 -19.92
C ASP A 106 -48.64 11.65 -20.38
N SER A 107 -47.76 11.39 -21.33
CA SER A 107 -46.76 12.35 -21.78
C SER A 107 -46.29 11.85 -23.14
N GLY A 108 -46.89 12.37 -24.21
CA GLY A 108 -46.72 11.98 -25.63
C GLY A 108 -45.30 12.01 -26.21
N GLY A 109 -44.30 11.49 -25.51
CA GLY A 109 -42.87 11.60 -25.73
C GLY A 109 -42.04 10.59 -24.91
N GLY A 110 -42.53 9.36 -24.70
CA GLY A 110 -41.74 8.23 -24.16
C GLY A 110 -41.83 8.00 -22.64
N ALA A 111 -42.30 8.97 -21.86
CA ALA A 111 -42.59 8.78 -20.43
C ALA A 111 -43.96 8.09 -20.15
N GLU A 112 -44.69 7.70 -21.19
CA GLU A 112 -45.94 6.91 -21.15
C GLU A 112 -45.79 5.51 -20.53
N LEU A 113 -44.54 5.07 -20.29
CA LEU A 113 -44.25 3.75 -19.75
C LEU A 113 -44.07 3.71 -18.23
N VAL A 114 -43.90 4.86 -17.56
CA VAL A 114 -43.52 4.93 -16.15
C VAL A 114 -44.60 5.55 -15.26
N SER A 115 -44.69 5.08 -14.02
CA SER A 115 -45.51 5.69 -12.97
C SER A 115 -44.91 7.00 -12.46
N LEU A 116 -45.67 7.79 -11.69
CA LEU A 116 -45.17 9.01 -11.05
C LEU A 116 -43.93 8.73 -10.17
N VAL A 117 -43.98 7.63 -9.41
CA VAL A 117 -42.89 7.23 -8.51
C VAL A 117 -41.61 6.92 -9.28
N GLU A 118 -41.74 6.22 -10.41
CA GLU A 118 -40.62 5.89 -11.29
C GLU A 118 -40.09 7.12 -12.00
N ALA A 119 -40.96 8.01 -12.47
CA ALA A 119 -40.56 9.26 -13.13
C ALA A 119 -39.76 10.18 -12.19
N VAL A 120 -40.20 10.32 -10.94
CA VAL A 120 -39.46 11.08 -9.91
C VAL A 120 -38.07 10.49 -9.68
N ARG A 121 -37.96 9.16 -9.53
CA ARG A 121 -36.68 8.49 -9.34
C ARG A 121 -35.76 8.60 -10.55
N LEU A 122 -36.33 8.46 -11.75
CA LEU A 122 -35.57 8.50 -12.99
C LEU A 122 -35.10 9.93 -13.30
N ALA A 123 -35.91 10.95 -13.03
CA ALA A 123 -35.51 12.35 -13.12
C ALA A 123 -34.37 12.68 -12.12
N ASP A 124 -34.46 12.24 -10.87
CA ASP A 124 -33.38 12.41 -9.89
C ASP A 124 -32.07 11.74 -10.35
N ALA A 125 -32.17 10.53 -10.90
CA ALA A 125 -31.01 9.80 -11.42
C ALA A 125 -30.37 10.52 -12.64
N LEU A 126 -31.18 10.97 -13.59
CA LEU A 126 -30.71 11.71 -14.77
C LEU A 126 -30.03 13.02 -14.37
N VAL A 127 -30.61 13.76 -13.43
CA VAL A 127 -30.04 15.01 -12.91
C VAL A 127 -28.70 14.74 -12.20
N SER A 128 -28.63 13.72 -11.35
CA SER A 128 -27.36 13.34 -10.70
C SER A 128 -26.27 12.94 -11.72
N GLN A 129 -26.64 12.19 -12.75
CA GLN A 129 -25.74 11.80 -13.83
C GLN A 129 -25.26 13.00 -14.64
N LEU A 130 -26.16 13.91 -15.03
CA LEU A 130 -25.83 15.13 -15.76
C LEU A 130 -24.89 16.04 -14.97
N THR A 131 -25.15 16.26 -13.67
CA THR A 131 -24.28 17.04 -12.78
C THR A 131 -22.89 16.41 -12.67
N THR A 132 -22.80 15.08 -12.56
CA THR A 132 -21.52 14.37 -12.53
C THR A 132 -20.77 14.52 -13.85
N ARG A 133 -21.43 14.32 -15.00
CA ARG A 133 -20.79 14.44 -16.31
C ARG A 133 -20.32 15.86 -16.61
N LEU A 134 -21.13 16.88 -16.30
CA LEU A 134 -20.78 18.28 -16.52
C LEU A 134 -19.70 18.80 -15.55
N SER A 135 -19.62 18.26 -14.33
CA SER A 135 -18.55 18.62 -13.38
C SER A 135 -17.20 17.97 -13.71
N LEU A 136 -17.22 16.81 -14.37
CA LEU A 136 -16.03 16.11 -14.86
C LEU A 136 -15.51 16.67 -16.20
N ASP A 137 -16.22 17.60 -16.83
CA ASP A 137 -15.70 18.31 -17.99
C ASP A 137 -14.86 19.54 -17.54
N PRO A 138 -13.51 19.46 -17.51
CA PRO A 138 -12.66 20.61 -17.21
C PRO A 138 -12.85 21.77 -18.20
N ARG A 139 -13.49 21.53 -19.36
CA ARG A 139 -13.80 22.54 -20.36
C ARG A 139 -15.18 23.18 -20.18
N ALA A 140 -16.05 22.66 -19.32
CA ALA A 140 -17.30 23.33 -18.91
C ALA A 140 -17.05 24.45 -17.89
N ALA A 141 -15.88 24.47 -17.24
CA ALA A 141 -15.48 25.58 -16.37
C ALA A 141 -15.23 26.85 -17.19
N GLY A 142 -15.95 27.92 -16.88
CA GLY A 142 -15.73 29.23 -17.51
C GLY A 142 -14.31 29.77 -17.27
N THR A 143 -13.84 30.66 -18.14
CA THR A 143 -12.47 31.21 -18.16
C THR A 143 -11.98 31.68 -16.78
N THR A 144 -12.82 32.38 -16.02
CA THR A 144 -12.51 32.85 -14.66
C THR A 144 -12.21 31.71 -13.69
N ALA A 145 -13.01 30.64 -13.71
CA ALA A 145 -12.82 29.48 -12.83
C ALA A 145 -11.53 28.74 -13.17
N ARG A 146 -11.20 28.62 -14.46
CA ARG A 146 -9.93 28.01 -14.91
C ARG A 146 -8.72 28.81 -14.48
N ILE A 147 -8.77 30.14 -14.58
CA ILE A 147 -7.68 31.02 -14.10
C ILE A 147 -7.45 30.84 -12.59
N VAL A 148 -8.53 30.80 -11.80
CA VAL A 148 -8.44 30.58 -10.34
C VAL A 148 -7.84 29.20 -10.02
N GLY A 149 -8.29 28.15 -10.72
CA GLY A 149 -7.73 26.79 -10.56
C GLY A 149 -6.24 26.73 -10.87
N LEU A 150 -5.82 27.35 -11.98
CA LEU A 150 -4.42 27.35 -12.40
C LEU A 150 -3.52 28.17 -11.47
N ARG A 151 -4.02 29.27 -10.88
CA ARG A 151 -3.29 30.00 -9.83
C ARG A 151 -3.02 29.11 -8.62
N ALA A 152 -4.02 28.34 -8.18
CA ALA A 152 -3.86 27.42 -7.06
C ALA A 152 -2.86 26.29 -7.37
N GLU A 153 -2.88 25.74 -8.59
CA GLU A 153 -1.93 24.72 -9.05
C GLU A 153 -0.49 25.23 -9.12
N LEU A 154 -0.29 26.44 -9.66
CA LEU A 154 1.03 27.06 -9.74
C LEU A 154 1.57 27.50 -8.38
N GLU A 155 0.72 27.72 -7.37
CA GLU A 155 1.19 27.93 -6.00
C GLU A 155 1.65 26.61 -5.35
N ARG A 156 0.91 25.51 -5.52
CA ARG A 156 1.38 24.19 -5.08
C ARG A 156 2.69 23.78 -5.77
N SER A 157 2.79 24.04 -7.07
CA SER A 157 4.01 23.76 -7.84
C SER A 157 5.21 24.59 -7.36
N ARG A 158 4.99 25.81 -6.87
CA ARG A 158 6.04 26.63 -6.27
C ARG A 158 6.57 26.02 -4.98
N ASP A 159 5.68 25.52 -4.13
CA ASP A 159 6.08 24.85 -2.89
C ASP A 159 6.94 23.61 -3.19
N LEU A 160 6.57 22.81 -4.20
CA LEU A 160 7.35 21.67 -4.67
C LEU A 160 8.72 22.09 -5.23
N ALA A 161 8.77 23.22 -5.94
CA ALA A 161 9.98 23.74 -6.57
C ALA A 161 10.91 24.50 -5.61
N ALA A 162 10.52 24.75 -4.36
CA ALA A 162 11.26 25.61 -3.42
C ALA A 162 12.73 25.20 -3.20
N SER A 163 13.05 23.91 -3.39
CA SER A 163 14.40 23.36 -3.23
C SER A 163 15.27 23.36 -4.49
N ASP A 164 14.73 23.82 -5.63
CA ASP A 164 15.40 23.79 -6.93
C ASP A 164 15.20 25.12 -7.69
N PRO A 165 16.24 25.97 -7.80
CA PRO A 165 16.14 27.28 -8.45
C PRO A 165 15.63 27.22 -9.89
N ASP A 166 16.01 26.20 -10.66
CA ASP A 166 15.60 26.06 -12.06
C ASP A 166 14.11 25.76 -12.16
N SER A 167 13.63 24.83 -11.33
CA SER A 167 12.19 24.55 -11.21
C SER A 167 11.41 25.76 -10.72
N ALA A 168 11.93 26.50 -9.74
CA ALA A 168 11.28 27.70 -9.23
C ALA A 168 11.14 28.78 -10.33
N GLN A 169 12.16 28.92 -11.17
CA GLN A 169 12.11 29.83 -12.32
C GLN A 169 11.09 29.41 -13.38
N ARG A 170 10.95 28.11 -13.65
CA ARG A 170 9.93 27.58 -14.58
C ARG A 170 8.51 27.85 -14.06
N VAL A 171 8.26 27.60 -12.78
CA VAL A 171 6.96 27.92 -12.14
C VAL A 171 6.66 29.42 -12.21
N SER A 172 7.65 30.28 -11.91
CA SER A 172 7.50 31.74 -12.02
C SER A 172 7.16 32.18 -13.46
N THR A 173 7.78 31.56 -14.46
CA THR A 173 7.51 31.85 -15.88
C THR A 173 6.07 31.53 -16.26
N LEU A 174 5.55 30.36 -15.86
CA LEU A 174 4.15 29.99 -16.12
C LEU A 174 3.17 30.91 -15.38
N ARG A 175 3.50 31.34 -14.17
CA ARG A 175 2.71 32.28 -13.38
C ARG A 175 2.61 33.65 -14.04
N ASN A 176 3.73 34.19 -14.52
CA ASN A 176 3.74 35.47 -15.24
C ASN A 176 2.91 35.39 -16.53
N ARG A 177 2.96 34.25 -17.25
CA ARG A 177 2.10 33.99 -18.41
C ARG A 177 0.62 33.94 -18.02
N LEU A 178 0.27 33.29 -16.90
CA LEU A 178 -1.11 33.25 -16.39
C LEU A 178 -1.64 34.63 -16.06
N GLU A 179 -0.87 35.46 -15.34
CA GLU A 179 -1.30 36.82 -15.00
C GLU A 179 -1.54 37.67 -16.25
N THR A 180 -0.65 37.57 -17.25
CA THR A 180 -0.82 38.25 -18.55
C THR A 180 -2.11 37.81 -19.26
N LEU A 181 -2.46 36.52 -19.22
CA LEU A 181 -3.70 36.00 -19.81
C LEU A 181 -4.93 36.42 -19.00
N ALA A 182 -4.84 36.45 -17.67
CA ALA A 182 -5.92 36.87 -16.80
C ALA A 182 -6.29 38.35 -17.03
N GLU A 183 -5.29 39.22 -17.20
CA GLU A 183 -5.51 40.62 -17.57
C GLU A 183 -6.19 40.76 -18.94
N LYS A 184 -5.78 39.98 -19.94
CA LYS A 184 -6.39 39.98 -21.28
C LYS A 184 -7.84 39.50 -21.24
N ALA A 185 -8.11 38.43 -20.50
CA ALA A 185 -9.46 37.90 -20.29
C ALA A 185 -10.37 38.93 -19.59
N GLY A 186 -9.85 39.66 -18.59
CA GLY A 186 -10.57 40.73 -17.91
C GLY A 186 -10.93 41.91 -18.82
N ARG A 187 -10.18 42.12 -19.91
CA ARG A 187 -10.50 43.09 -20.98
C ARG A 187 -11.40 42.52 -22.08
N GLY A 188 -11.89 41.28 -21.95
CA GLY A 188 -12.80 40.63 -22.89
C GLY A 188 -12.11 39.97 -24.10
N ALA A 189 -10.79 39.79 -24.07
CA ALA A 189 -10.09 39.07 -25.13
C ALA A 189 -10.34 37.55 -25.03
N ASP A 190 -10.46 36.87 -26.18
CA ASP A 190 -10.46 35.42 -26.21
C ASP A 190 -9.06 34.88 -25.88
N VAL A 191 -8.98 34.16 -24.76
CA VAL A 191 -7.76 33.51 -24.26
C VAL A 191 -7.87 32.00 -24.24
N THR A 192 -8.92 31.42 -24.83
CA THR A 192 -9.25 30.00 -24.69
C THR A 192 -8.11 29.09 -25.13
N GLY A 193 -7.51 29.35 -26.29
CA GLY A 193 -6.37 28.59 -26.81
C GLY A 193 -5.11 28.72 -25.94
N PRO A 194 -4.57 29.94 -25.73
CA PRO A 194 -3.40 30.16 -24.88
C PRO A 194 -3.55 29.66 -23.44
N LEU A 195 -4.74 29.79 -22.86
CA LEU A 195 -5.04 29.28 -21.52
C LEU A 195 -5.04 27.76 -21.50
N GLY A 196 -5.60 27.11 -22.54
CA GLY A 196 -5.54 25.66 -22.70
C GLY A 196 -4.11 25.11 -22.77
N GLN A 197 -3.22 25.78 -23.52
CA GLN A 197 -1.80 25.41 -23.56
C GLN A 197 -1.14 25.56 -22.19
N LEU A 198 -1.45 26.65 -21.46
CA LEU A 198 -0.85 26.90 -20.15
C LEU A 198 -1.28 25.87 -19.10
N VAL A 199 -2.52 25.38 -19.17
CA VAL A 199 -3.00 24.26 -18.35
C VAL A 199 -2.19 22.99 -18.63
N GLN A 200 -1.92 22.67 -19.89
CA GLN A 200 -1.10 21.53 -20.26
C GLN A 200 0.34 21.69 -19.75
N ASP A 201 0.96 22.84 -20.01
CA ASP A 201 2.33 23.15 -19.56
C ASP A 201 2.46 23.01 -18.03
N SER A 202 1.47 23.52 -17.28
CA SER A 202 1.42 23.45 -15.81
C SER A 202 1.28 22.01 -15.31
N ALA A 203 0.34 21.24 -15.89
CA ALA A 203 0.13 19.85 -15.49
C ALA A 203 1.36 18.96 -15.76
N HIS A 204 2.11 19.24 -16.86
CA HIS A 204 3.38 18.56 -17.13
C HIS A 204 4.43 18.93 -16.08
N LEU A 205 4.60 20.21 -15.78
CA LEU A 205 5.54 20.68 -14.78
C LEU A 205 5.23 20.12 -13.39
N GLU A 206 3.97 20.15 -12.94
CA GLU A 206 3.56 19.63 -11.63
C GLU A 206 3.90 18.14 -11.50
N ARG A 207 3.61 17.35 -12.54
CA ARG A 207 3.95 15.92 -12.58
C ARG A 207 5.45 15.70 -12.41
N ASP A 208 6.27 16.42 -13.17
CA ASP A 208 7.73 16.28 -13.12
C ASP A 208 8.28 16.66 -11.73
N LEU A 209 7.73 17.73 -11.12
CA LEU A 209 8.11 18.15 -9.77
C LEU A 209 7.74 17.12 -8.70
N ILE A 210 6.57 16.50 -8.82
CA ILE A 210 6.14 15.42 -7.91
C ILE A 210 7.09 14.23 -8.03
N VAL A 211 7.44 13.81 -9.25
CA VAL A 211 8.37 12.70 -9.49
C VAL A 211 9.75 13.02 -8.92
N ALA A 212 10.29 14.21 -9.20
CA ALA A 212 11.59 14.64 -8.69
C ALA A 212 11.62 14.73 -7.15
N SER A 213 10.56 15.23 -6.53
CA SER A 213 10.40 15.28 -5.07
C SER A 213 10.33 13.88 -4.46
N SER A 214 9.61 12.94 -5.10
CA SER A 214 9.59 11.54 -4.68
C SER A 214 10.99 10.92 -4.75
N GLN A 215 11.67 11.05 -5.89
CA GLN A 215 13.02 10.51 -6.10
C GLN A 215 14.03 11.08 -5.08
N LYS A 216 13.95 12.38 -4.76
CA LYS A 216 14.80 12.99 -3.72
C LYS A 216 14.53 12.39 -2.33
N ARG A 217 13.25 12.19 -1.96
CA ARG A 217 12.88 11.58 -0.67
C ARG A 217 13.35 10.13 -0.59
N ASP A 218 13.19 9.38 -1.68
CA ASP A 218 13.65 7.99 -1.77
C ASP A 218 15.16 7.89 -1.63
N LEU A 219 15.90 8.73 -2.36
CA LEU A 219 17.36 8.81 -2.26
C LEU A 219 17.83 9.18 -0.86
N ALA A 220 17.19 10.16 -0.21
CA ALA A 220 17.53 10.56 1.15
C ALA A 220 17.27 9.45 2.17
N ARG A 221 16.16 8.72 2.04
CA ARG A 221 15.85 7.57 2.89
C ARG A 221 16.89 6.46 2.70
N ASP A 222 17.19 6.12 1.45
CA ASP A 222 18.14 5.05 1.14
C ASP A 222 19.56 5.42 1.59
N ALA A 223 19.97 6.68 1.46
CA ALA A 223 21.23 7.17 1.97
C ALA A 223 21.32 7.10 3.51
N ARG A 224 20.22 7.42 4.22
CA ARG A 224 20.17 7.24 5.69
C ARG A 224 20.31 5.79 6.09
N LYS A 225 19.56 4.89 5.45
CA LYS A 225 19.67 3.45 5.68
C LYS A 225 21.10 2.95 5.43
N ALA A 226 21.71 3.36 4.32
CA ALA A 226 23.08 3.02 3.98
C ALA A 226 24.08 3.52 5.04
N ALA A 227 23.87 4.71 5.61
CA ALA A 227 24.69 5.24 6.71
C ALA A 227 24.53 4.42 8.00
N ASP A 228 23.30 4.06 8.36
CA ASP A 228 23.01 3.23 9.54
C ASP A 228 23.65 1.84 9.40
N ASP A 229 23.55 1.23 8.21
CA ASP A 229 24.17 -0.06 7.89
C ASP A 229 25.71 0.03 7.93
N ALA A 230 26.30 1.12 7.45
CA ALA A 230 27.75 1.38 7.57
C ALA A 230 28.18 1.45 9.03
N ALA A 231 27.47 2.25 9.83
CA ALA A 231 27.78 2.42 11.25
C ALA A 231 27.63 1.10 12.02
N ALA A 232 26.69 0.23 11.63
CA ALA A 232 26.56 -1.10 12.18
C ALA A 232 27.77 -1.99 11.82
N ALA A 233 28.24 -1.93 10.57
CA ALA A 233 29.45 -2.63 10.13
C ALA A 233 30.70 -2.14 10.87
N GLU A 234 30.87 -0.82 11.04
CA GLU A 234 31.98 -0.22 11.82
C GLU A 234 32.01 -0.72 13.26
N ARG A 235 30.85 -0.88 13.90
CA ARG A 235 30.76 -1.45 15.26
C ARG A 235 31.11 -2.94 15.31
N ARG A 236 30.80 -3.70 14.25
CA ARG A 236 31.07 -5.16 14.18
C ARG A 236 32.54 -5.46 13.87
N GLU A 237 33.20 -4.62 13.10
CA GLU A 237 34.61 -4.77 12.70
C GLU A 237 35.58 -5.07 13.86
N PRO A 238 35.63 -4.29 14.97
CA PRO A 238 36.53 -4.58 16.09
C PRO A 238 36.19 -5.89 16.82
N VAL A 239 34.91 -6.29 16.85
CA VAL A 239 34.49 -7.56 17.45
C VAL A 239 35.04 -8.74 16.66
N LEU A 240 34.97 -8.67 15.32
CA LEU A 240 35.54 -9.69 14.44
C LEU A 240 37.07 -9.74 14.54
N ARG A 241 37.75 -8.59 14.70
CA ARG A 241 39.19 -8.56 14.95
C ARG A 241 39.54 -9.28 16.26
N ALA A 242 38.81 -9.00 17.33
CA ALA A 242 39.00 -9.67 18.61
C ALA A 242 38.75 -11.19 18.53
N LEU A 243 37.73 -11.61 17.77
CA LEU A 243 37.45 -13.03 17.49
C LEU A 243 38.60 -13.70 16.74
N ALA A 244 39.09 -13.09 15.66
CA ALA A 244 40.20 -13.61 14.88
C ALA A 244 41.48 -13.70 15.74
N ASP A 245 41.79 -12.68 16.53
CA ASP A 245 42.94 -12.68 17.43
C ASP A 245 42.82 -13.74 18.52
N ARG A 246 41.61 -13.97 19.04
CA ARG A 246 41.34 -15.08 19.96
C ARG A 246 41.60 -16.42 19.30
N CYS A 247 41.06 -16.66 18.11
CA CYS A 247 41.27 -17.90 17.37
C CYS A 247 42.76 -18.14 17.08
N ARG A 248 43.50 -17.10 16.68
CA ARG A 248 44.96 -17.20 16.44
C ARG A 248 45.77 -17.54 17.68
N ARG A 249 45.33 -17.13 18.87
CA ARG A 249 45.97 -17.53 20.13
C ARG A 249 45.60 -18.96 20.53
N GLU A 250 44.39 -19.39 20.20
CA GLU A 250 43.84 -20.64 20.70
C GLU A 250 44.04 -21.85 19.79
N ILE A 251 44.31 -21.65 18.49
CA ILE A 251 44.39 -22.71 17.49
C ILE A 251 45.75 -22.66 16.78
N VAL A 252 46.40 -23.81 16.58
CA VAL A 252 47.73 -23.92 15.95
C VAL A 252 47.73 -23.42 14.50
N ASP A 253 46.75 -23.85 13.71
CA ASP A 253 46.59 -23.47 12.30
C ASP A 253 45.26 -22.70 12.08
N PRO A 254 45.16 -21.44 12.52
CA PRO A 254 43.94 -20.66 12.39
C PRO A 254 43.67 -20.24 10.93
N PRO A 255 42.42 -19.91 10.57
CA PRO A 255 42.10 -19.33 9.27
C PRO A 255 42.92 -18.06 8.99
N ARG A 256 43.23 -17.80 7.71
CA ARG A 256 44.02 -16.65 7.27
C ARG A 256 43.20 -15.57 6.55
N LEU A 257 41.91 -15.49 6.86
CA LEU A 257 41.01 -14.53 6.24
C LEU A 257 41.31 -13.11 6.75
N ALA A 258 41.34 -12.15 5.82
CA ALA A 258 41.46 -10.74 6.15
C ALA A 258 40.10 -10.18 6.60
N ILE A 259 40.12 -9.23 7.53
CA ILE A 259 38.94 -8.50 7.98
C ILE A 259 38.91 -7.17 7.22
N PRO A 260 37.89 -6.93 6.37
CA PRO A 260 37.73 -5.66 5.69
C PRO A 260 37.71 -4.46 6.64
N ASP A 261 38.24 -3.34 6.17
CA ASP A 261 38.22 -2.05 6.85
C ASP A 261 37.07 -1.20 6.26
N VAL A 262 36.03 -0.99 7.06
CA VAL A 262 34.80 -0.30 6.65
C VAL A 262 35.09 1.17 6.35
N SER A 263 36.07 1.78 7.03
CA SER A 263 36.42 3.20 6.83
C SER A 263 36.88 3.48 5.39
N LYS A 264 37.39 2.48 4.67
CA LYS A 264 37.82 2.58 3.27
C LYS A 264 36.66 2.70 2.27
N LEU A 265 35.41 2.45 2.69
CA LEU A 265 34.25 2.68 1.83
C LEU A 265 34.02 4.18 1.54
N GLY A 266 34.51 5.05 2.43
CA GLY A 266 34.30 6.50 2.35
C GLY A 266 32.87 6.93 2.67
N PRO A 267 32.57 8.24 2.57
CA PRO A 267 31.27 8.79 2.95
C PRO A 267 30.14 8.30 2.05
N VAL A 268 28.92 8.28 2.60
CA VAL A 268 27.71 7.90 1.86
C VAL A 268 27.43 8.90 0.73
N PRO A 269 27.36 8.46 -0.54
CA PRO A 269 27.11 9.35 -1.67
C PRO A 269 25.70 9.92 -1.70
N GLN A 270 25.55 11.08 -2.34
CA GLN A 270 24.27 11.82 -2.45
C GLN A 270 23.62 11.69 -3.84
N THR A 271 24.17 10.87 -4.73
CA THR A 271 23.59 10.59 -6.05
C THR A 271 23.18 9.12 -6.15
N ARG A 272 22.12 8.82 -6.90
CA ARG A 272 21.56 7.46 -6.98
C ARG A 272 22.58 6.42 -7.44
N ALA A 273 23.22 6.66 -8.59
CA ALA A 273 24.18 5.72 -9.15
C ALA A 273 25.38 5.47 -8.22
N ALA A 274 25.88 6.51 -7.55
CA ALA A 274 26.99 6.37 -6.61
C ALA A 274 26.54 5.64 -5.33
N LEU A 275 25.33 5.92 -4.83
CA LEU A 275 24.77 5.25 -3.66
C LEU A 275 24.56 3.75 -3.92
N ASP A 276 24.05 3.38 -5.09
CA ASP A 276 23.86 1.98 -5.47
C ASP A 276 25.20 1.23 -5.52
N ALA A 277 26.21 1.82 -6.18
CA ALA A 277 27.57 1.27 -6.23
C ALA A 277 28.24 1.20 -4.84
N TRP A 278 28.00 2.19 -3.99
CA TRP A 278 28.50 2.20 -2.61
C TRP A 278 27.82 1.11 -1.76
N THR A 279 26.51 0.95 -1.89
CA THR A 279 25.73 -0.07 -1.15
C THR A 279 26.13 -1.47 -1.57
N ALA A 280 26.38 -1.69 -2.86
CA ALA A 280 26.90 -2.97 -3.37
C ALA A 280 28.27 -3.32 -2.76
N ARG A 281 29.15 -2.33 -2.57
CA ARG A 281 30.44 -2.52 -1.88
C ARG A 281 30.25 -2.81 -0.39
N LEU A 282 29.35 -2.11 0.31
CA LEU A 282 29.01 -2.42 1.70
C LEU A 282 28.46 -3.85 1.85
N ALA A 283 27.61 -4.30 0.93
CA ALA A 283 27.09 -5.66 0.92
C ALA A 283 28.20 -6.72 0.74
N LEU A 284 29.22 -6.43 -0.07
CA LEU A 284 30.41 -7.29 -0.17
C LEU A 284 31.20 -7.35 1.14
N VAL A 285 31.35 -6.23 1.84
CA VAL A 285 31.99 -6.18 3.17
C VAL A 285 31.21 -7.02 4.18
N ASN A 286 29.88 -6.89 4.23
CA ASN A 286 29.05 -7.67 5.14
C ASN A 286 29.12 -9.18 4.88
N ARG A 287 29.13 -9.61 3.61
CA ARG A 287 29.36 -11.02 3.26
C ARG A 287 30.73 -11.51 3.69
N ALA A 288 31.77 -10.68 3.54
CA ALA A 288 33.10 -11.02 4.02
C ALA A 288 33.15 -11.13 5.56
N PHE A 289 32.40 -10.29 6.28
CA PHE A 289 32.26 -10.37 7.74
C PHE A 289 31.62 -11.69 8.18
N GLU A 290 30.56 -12.14 7.51
CA GLU A 290 29.94 -13.45 7.77
C GLU A 290 30.93 -14.59 7.54
N ALA A 291 31.64 -14.59 6.41
CA ALA A 291 32.64 -15.63 6.11
C ALA A 291 33.79 -15.65 7.14
N VAL A 292 34.24 -14.47 7.60
CA VAL A 292 35.24 -14.33 8.67
C VAL A 292 34.71 -14.91 9.97
N GLU A 293 33.50 -14.53 10.37
CA GLU A 293 32.88 -14.99 11.61
C GLU A 293 32.72 -16.51 11.61
N ASP A 294 32.14 -17.07 10.56
CA ASP A 294 31.92 -18.51 10.42
C ASP A 294 33.24 -19.29 10.48
N ALA A 295 34.27 -18.84 9.76
CA ALA A 295 35.56 -19.49 9.73
C ALA A 295 36.24 -19.49 11.12
N TYR A 296 36.32 -18.32 11.77
CA TYR A 296 37.03 -18.20 13.05
C TYR A 296 36.22 -18.76 14.23
N ALA A 297 34.93 -18.47 14.31
CA ALA A 297 34.05 -19.00 15.35
C ALA A 297 33.87 -20.52 15.20
N GLY A 298 33.85 -21.03 13.96
CA GLY A 298 33.77 -22.46 13.67
C GLY A 298 34.90 -23.26 14.31
N GLN A 299 36.15 -22.80 14.21
CA GLN A 299 37.30 -23.48 14.82
C GLN A 299 37.23 -23.49 16.36
N LEU A 300 36.85 -22.37 16.97
CA LEU A 300 36.69 -22.27 18.42
C LEU A 300 35.53 -23.15 18.92
N ARG A 301 34.43 -23.20 18.15
CA ARG A 301 33.29 -24.06 18.45
C ARG A 301 33.66 -25.53 18.34
N GLU A 302 34.38 -25.93 17.30
CA GLU A 302 34.87 -27.30 17.15
C GLU A 302 35.73 -27.72 18.36
N ARG A 303 36.64 -26.86 18.81
CA ARG A 303 37.42 -27.11 20.03
C ARG A 303 36.52 -27.37 21.25
N ALA A 304 35.51 -26.53 21.44
CA ALA A 304 34.55 -26.67 22.55
C ALA A 304 33.72 -27.96 22.43
N GLU A 305 33.29 -28.33 21.23
CA GLU A 305 32.55 -29.56 20.95
C GLU A 305 33.40 -30.81 21.22
N LEU A 306 34.68 -30.81 20.83
CA LEU A 306 35.60 -31.92 21.12
C LEU A 306 35.78 -32.11 22.64
N ARG A 307 35.93 -31.02 23.40
CA ARG A 307 35.97 -31.07 24.88
C ARG A 307 34.70 -31.67 25.46
N TYR A 308 33.54 -31.20 24.99
CA TYR A 308 32.24 -31.71 25.46
C TYR A 308 32.05 -33.19 25.16
N ARG A 309 32.36 -33.63 23.92
CA ARG A 309 32.30 -35.04 23.52
C ARG A 309 33.23 -35.91 24.36
N LEU A 310 34.46 -35.47 24.57
CA LEU A 310 35.44 -36.19 25.40
C LEU A 310 34.89 -36.41 26.82
N SER A 311 34.35 -35.37 27.46
CA SER A 311 33.72 -35.48 28.78
C SER A 311 32.54 -36.46 28.78
N GLY A 312 31.70 -36.44 27.74
CA GLY A 312 30.57 -37.37 27.60
C GLY A 312 31.02 -38.83 27.45
N TYR A 313 32.02 -39.10 26.61
CA TYR A 313 32.58 -40.45 26.48
C TYR A 313 33.24 -40.93 27.77
N HIS A 314 33.89 -40.03 28.50
CA HIS A 314 34.52 -40.36 29.78
C HIS A 314 33.48 -40.76 30.84
N ALA A 315 32.41 -39.98 30.98
CA ALA A 315 31.32 -40.32 31.89
C ALA A 315 30.68 -41.68 31.56
N LYS A 316 30.50 -42.00 30.26
CA LYS A 316 30.02 -43.34 29.84
C LYS A 316 31.02 -44.44 30.19
N ALA A 317 32.31 -44.18 30.03
CA ALA A 317 33.36 -45.13 30.40
C ALA A 317 33.39 -45.40 31.91
N GLU A 318 33.15 -44.38 32.73
CA GLU A 318 33.01 -44.52 34.19
C GLU A 318 31.79 -45.36 34.55
N SER A 319 30.62 -45.07 33.97
CA SER A 319 29.39 -45.82 34.28
C SER A 319 29.46 -47.31 33.89
N SER A 320 30.28 -47.65 32.90
CA SER A 320 30.49 -49.03 32.42
C SER A 320 31.72 -49.71 33.05
N GLY A 321 32.48 -49.02 33.91
CA GLY A 321 33.73 -49.51 34.49
C GLY A 321 34.90 -49.60 33.50
N ARG A 322 34.71 -49.19 32.24
CA ARG A 322 35.74 -49.18 31.19
C ARG A 322 36.90 -48.24 31.51
N SER A 323 36.63 -47.14 32.24
CA SER A 323 37.65 -46.15 32.60
C SER A 323 38.80 -46.72 33.45
N ALA A 324 38.60 -47.84 34.15
CA ALA A 324 39.64 -48.51 34.94
C ALA A 324 40.68 -49.25 34.09
N SER A 325 40.42 -49.47 32.80
CA SER A 325 41.40 -50.09 31.90
C SER A 325 42.60 -49.16 31.66
N PRO A 326 43.86 -49.62 31.80
CA PRO A 326 45.04 -48.79 31.57
C PRO A 326 45.05 -48.13 30.18
N THR A 327 44.59 -48.84 29.15
CA THR A 327 44.50 -48.31 27.78
C THR A 327 43.48 -47.18 27.66
N VAL A 328 42.32 -47.31 28.32
CA VAL A 328 41.27 -46.27 28.31
C VAL A 328 41.73 -45.05 29.12
N ALA A 329 42.37 -45.26 30.27
CA ALA A 329 42.92 -44.19 31.08
C ALA A 329 44.00 -43.39 30.33
N ALA A 330 44.94 -44.07 29.66
CA ALA A 330 45.96 -43.43 28.84
C ALA A 330 45.33 -42.65 27.66
N GLY A 331 44.38 -43.26 26.95
CA GLY A 331 43.68 -42.58 25.85
C GLY A 331 42.91 -41.33 26.29
N TYR A 332 42.36 -41.31 27.50
CA TYR A 332 41.72 -40.12 28.06
C TYR A 332 42.72 -39.00 28.34
N ILE A 333 43.89 -39.32 28.91
CA ILE A 333 44.93 -38.32 29.22
C ILE A 333 45.41 -37.65 27.92
N GLU A 334 45.75 -38.44 26.90
CA GLU A 334 46.20 -37.92 25.60
C GLU A 334 45.14 -37.06 24.92
N ALA A 335 43.88 -37.52 24.89
CA ALA A 335 42.78 -36.75 24.31
C ALA A 335 42.52 -35.45 25.10
N LYS A 336 42.59 -35.51 26.43
CA LYS A 336 42.40 -34.35 27.31
C LYS A 336 43.49 -33.31 27.11
N GLU A 337 44.75 -33.74 27.08
CA GLU A 337 45.89 -32.86 26.83
C GLU A 337 45.77 -32.19 25.46
N ALA A 338 45.41 -32.93 24.41
CA ALA A 338 45.25 -32.37 23.07
C ALA A 338 44.16 -31.30 22.97
N VAL A 339 43.01 -31.44 23.64
CA VAL A 339 41.92 -30.44 23.61
C VAL A 339 42.17 -29.25 24.56
N ASP A 340 42.90 -29.46 25.66
CA ASP A 340 43.17 -28.44 26.68
C ASP A 340 44.39 -27.58 26.33
N THR A 341 45.36 -28.11 25.57
CA THR A 341 46.56 -27.39 25.14
C THR A 341 46.20 -26.14 24.35
N THR A 342 46.92 -25.04 24.59
CA THR A 342 46.73 -23.75 23.92
C THR A 342 48.09 -23.25 23.40
N PRO A 343 48.27 -23.11 22.08
CA PRO A 343 47.30 -23.33 21.00
C PRO A 343 46.97 -24.82 20.77
N CYS A 344 45.72 -25.11 20.40
CA CYS A 344 45.21 -26.46 20.15
C CYS A 344 45.40 -26.85 18.67
N ASP A 345 45.98 -28.02 18.41
CA ASP A 345 45.93 -28.66 17.09
C ASP A 345 44.61 -29.44 16.97
N LEU A 346 43.65 -28.86 16.25
CA LEU A 346 42.32 -29.45 16.08
C LEU A 346 42.35 -30.79 15.33
N ARG A 347 43.31 -31.01 14.43
CA ARG A 347 43.42 -32.27 13.70
C ARG A 347 43.85 -33.39 14.66
N LEU A 348 44.86 -33.11 15.48
CA LEU A 348 45.34 -34.05 16.49
C LEU A 348 44.29 -34.29 17.58
N ALA A 349 43.65 -33.23 18.07
CA ALA A 349 42.59 -33.33 19.07
C ALA A 349 41.40 -34.16 18.57
N ARG A 350 40.97 -33.97 17.32
CA ARG A 350 39.91 -34.77 16.70
C ARG A 350 40.28 -36.25 16.67
N PHE A 351 41.50 -36.55 16.21
CA PHE A 351 42.00 -37.92 16.16
C PHE A 351 41.99 -38.60 17.54
N TYR A 352 42.48 -37.93 18.58
CA TYR A 352 42.48 -38.53 19.93
C TYR A 352 41.09 -38.68 20.53
N VAL A 353 40.17 -37.74 20.30
CA VAL A 353 38.77 -37.88 20.76
C VAL A 353 38.06 -39.04 20.06
N GLU A 354 38.29 -39.23 18.76
CA GLU A 354 37.75 -40.37 17.99
C GLU A 354 38.34 -41.71 18.45
N GLN A 355 39.66 -41.75 18.69
CA GLN A 355 40.29 -42.93 19.30
C GLN A 355 39.71 -43.23 20.68
N TYR A 356 39.52 -42.22 21.52
CA TYR A 356 38.94 -42.39 22.83
C TYR A 356 37.51 -42.93 22.76
N GLN A 357 36.69 -42.38 21.87
CA GLN A 357 35.33 -42.89 21.60
C GLN A 357 35.35 -44.38 21.26
N PHE A 358 36.29 -44.82 20.43
CA PHE A 358 36.46 -46.24 20.08
C PHE A 358 36.88 -47.08 21.30
N LEU A 359 37.79 -46.57 22.13
CA LEU A 359 38.21 -47.22 23.37
C LEU A 359 37.07 -47.30 24.39
N THR A 360 36.10 -46.40 24.39
CA THR A 360 34.97 -46.41 25.34
C THR A 360 33.76 -47.20 24.86
N ARG A 361 33.82 -47.85 23.69
CA ARG A 361 32.70 -48.65 23.18
C ARG A 361 32.41 -49.87 24.07
N ASP A 362 31.15 -50.27 24.09
CA ASP A 362 30.72 -51.47 24.80
C ASP A 362 31.37 -52.71 24.16
N LEU A 363 31.94 -53.58 24.98
CA LEU A 363 32.50 -54.84 24.49
C LEU A 363 31.34 -55.80 24.15
N PRO A 364 31.46 -56.63 23.10
CA PRO A 364 30.48 -57.67 22.85
C PRO A 364 30.38 -58.58 24.08
N PRO A 365 29.17 -59.06 24.42
CA PRO A 365 29.00 -60.02 25.51
C PRO A 365 29.90 -61.23 25.24
N ALA A 366 30.62 -61.69 26.26
CA ALA A 366 31.46 -62.87 26.16
C ALA A 366 30.62 -64.01 25.59
N SER A 367 31.04 -64.56 24.45
CA SER A 367 30.36 -65.72 23.86
C SER A 367 30.44 -66.85 24.87
N SER A 368 29.29 -67.30 25.39
CA SER A 368 29.23 -68.47 26.27
C SER A 368 29.98 -69.63 25.62
N PRO A 369 30.85 -70.36 26.34
CA PRO A 369 31.58 -71.47 25.77
C PRO A 369 30.57 -72.47 25.19
N ARG A 370 30.76 -72.86 23.92
CA ARG A 370 30.03 -73.98 23.30
C ARG A 370 30.27 -75.20 24.18
N GLN A 371 29.26 -75.62 24.94
CA GLN A 371 29.28 -76.92 25.62
C GLN A 371 29.55 -77.99 24.57
N GLY A 372 30.57 -78.80 24.83
CA GLY A 372 31.09 -79.80 23.92
C GLY A 372 29.99 -80.74 23.45
N GLN A 373 29.88 -80.85 22.13
CA GLN A 373 29.23 -81.97 21.47
C GLN A 373 30.20 -83.16 21.62
N GLU A 374 30.15 -83.87 22.74
CA GLU A 374 30.79 -85.16 22.88
C GLU A 374 30.15 -86.12 21.87
N GLY A 375 30.89 -86.39 20.81
CA GLY A 375 30.57 -87.41 19.83
C GLY A 375 30.55 -88.78 20.49
N ARG A 376 29.37 -89.38 20.58
CA ARG A 376 29.23 -90.83 20.68
C ARG A 376 29.82 -91.44 19.41
N TYR A 377 30.99 -92.06 19.54
CA TYR A 377 31.42 -93.15 18.66
C TYR A 377 31.21 -94.48 19.39
N THR A 378 30.35 -95.27 18.78
CA THR A 378 29.93 -96.67 18.93
C THR A 378 30.90 -97.71 19.53
N SER A 379 30.35 -98.64 20.31
CA SER A 379 30.28 -100.07 19.96
C SER A 379 29.04 -100.71 20.55
#